data_AF-A0A537NH26-F1
#
_entry.id   AF-A0A537NH26-F1
#
_cell.length_a   1.000
_cell.length_b   1.000
_cell.length_c   1.000
_cell.angle_alpha   90.00
_cell.angle_beta   90.00
_cell.angle_gamma   90.00
#
_symmetry.space_group_name_H-M   'P 1'
#
loop_
_entity.id
_entity.type
_entity.pdbx_description
1 polymer ?
#
loop_
_entity_poly.entity_id
_entity_poly.type
_entity_poly.pdbx_seq_one_letter_code
_entity_poly.pdbx_strand_id
1 'polypeptide(L)'
;MKMRRDTGGTAEGQARNGRPRRQMRRLAVIAALVLAGCGGSEPDPENVRNPAGLSGQRAPVGNMLRGVSFAAVAADESRAAEVGRDVLKGGGNATDAAAAMYFAMAVTLPSAASLGASGVCIVHDSRTRAGEAFVFAPVAAPGGVRGTPITVPSGVRAITLMHARHGQVPWQAVVAPGERLARFGLPVSRALSRDLQAGAVALGADSEARRIFGRGSGTAVTEGDNLVQTELAATLGVIRQRGGAEFFSGSLARLMSDQIAQIGGSLPLEAMRNTLPQASPPAGESFGGFRVYVAPPPMAGAMALAGWNGQPGPAGAVPADSGGISGFVAVDSKGGAAACSLSMGQLFGARVMVPNTGILLGTPTADGTALSPLVIGNPGNGEVLFAGAGGGSPAAAYATGVIARGTVDKHQYVAAALKAHGGQGGYVNAIACPDGIRSGGASCNGGADPAGAGLALNASPR
;
A
#
# COMPACT_ATOMS: atom_id res chain seq x y z
N MET A 1 43.91 -1.30 -58.41
CA MET A 1 43.76 -1.55 -59.86
C MET A 1 42.26 -1.59 -60.16
N LYS A 2 41.83 -0.80 -61.17
CA LYS A 2 40.54 -0.80 -61.89
C LYS A 2 39.89 -2.21 -61.94
N MET A 3 38.57 -2.45 -61.99
CA MET A 3 37.52 -1.81 -62.80
C MET A 3 36.16 -2.52 -62.58
N ARG A 4 35.06 -1.78 -62.78
CA ARG A 4 33.77 -2.10 -63.48
C ARG A 4 33.00 -3.40 -63.18
N ARG A 5 31.71 -3.34 -62.76
CA ARG A 5 30.45 -3.09 -63.53
C ARG A 5 30.09 -4.23 -64.50
N ASP A 6 28.88 -4.81 -64.34
CA ASP A 6 27.76 -4.77 -65.31
C ASP A 6 26.61 -5.76 -64.93
N THR A 7 25.35 -5.27 -64.85
CA THR A 7 24.15 -5.59 -65.69
C THR A 7 23.48 -6.94 -65.41
N GLY A 8 22.15 -7.16 -65.40
CA GLY A 8 20.97 -6.37 -65.76
C GLY A 8 19.73 -7.30 -65.93
N GLY A 9 18.51 -6.73 -65.98
CA GLY A 9 17.23 -7.26 -66.55
C GLY A 9 16.39 -8.24 -65.69
N THR A 10 15.14 -7.98 -65.26
CA THR A 10 13.82 -7.74 -65.93
C THR A 10 13.16 -8.96 -66.61
N ALA A 11 12.03 -9.43 -66.04
CA ALA A 11 10.80 -9.90 -66.71
C ALA A 11 9.76 -10.20 -65.59
N GLU A 12 8.68 -9.42 -65.39
CA GLU A 12 7.38 -9.41 -66.08
C GLU A 12 6.56 -10.72 -66.00
N GLY A 13 5.36 -10.58 -65.43
CA GLY A 13 4.31 -11.60 -65.30
C GLY A 13 2.98 -10.97 -64.85
N GLN A 14 2.35 -10.25 -65.78
CA GLN A 14 0.91 -9.89 -65.87
C GLN A 14 0.02 -11.13 -65.65
N ALA A 15 -1.28 -11.14 -65.33
CA ALA A 15 -2.38 -10.23 -64.98
C ALA A 15 -3.49 -11.18 -64.38
N ARG A 16 -4.69 -10.83 -63.92
CA ARG A 16 -5.75 -10.00 -64.52
C ARG A 16 -7.01 -10.14 -63.61
N ASN A 17 -7.75 -9.03 -63.48
CA ASN A 17 -9.21 -8.88 -63.41
C ASN A 17 -10.07 -9.78 -62.48
N GLY A 18 -11.14 -9.30 -61.85
CA GLY A 18 -11.90 -8.08 -62.06
C GLY A 18 -13.15 -8.05 -61.15
N ARG A 19 -13.47 -6.83 -60.74
CA ARG A 19 -14.70 -6.27 -60.14
C ARG A 19 -16.01 -6.78 -60.80
N PRO A 20 -17.22 -6.59 -60.20
CA PRO A 20 -17.65 -5.25 -59.77
C PRO A 20 -18.66 -5.06 -58.62
N ARG A 21 -18.64 -3.79 -58.16
CA ARG A 21 -19.67 -3.05 -57.42
C ARG A 21 -21.00 -2.99 -58.18
N ARG A 22 -22.12 -2.90 -57.45
CA ARG A 22 -23.30 -2.14 -57.88
C ARG A 22 -23.82 -1.24 -56.76
N GLN A 23 -24.13 -0.02 -57.15
CA GLN A 23 -24.64 1.10 -56.34
C GLN A 23 -26.16 1.16 -56.32
N MET A 24 -26.67 1.75 -55.23
CA MET A 24 -27.79 2.70 -55.11
C MET A 24 -29.21 2.29 -55.55
N ARG A 25 -30.16 2.46 -54.62
CA ARG A 25 -31.29 3.39 -54.79
C ARG A 25 -31.90 3.81 -53.46
N ARG A 26 -32.30 5.08 -53.42
CA ARG A 26 -32.94 5.84 -52.32
C ARG A 26 -34.43 5.50 -52.23
N LEU A 27 -35.03 5.61 -51.05
CA LEU A 27 -36.33 6.25 -50.84
C LEU A 27 -36.60 6.46 -49.34
N ALA A 28 -37.28 7.56 -49.04
CA ALA A 28 -37.55 8.06 -47.72
C ALA A 28 -39.04 8.40 -47.60
N VAL A 29 -39.52 8.50 -46.35
CA VAL A 29 -40.57 9.43 -45.84
C VAL A 29 -42.03 8.90 -45.66
N ILE A 30 -42.51 9.07 -44.40
CA ILE A 30 -43.86 9.46 -43.86
C ILE A 30 -44.92 8.43 -43.35
N ALA A 31 -45.18 8.58 -42.04
CA ALA A 31 -46.44 8.71 -41.25
C ALA A 31 -47.55 7.63 -41.17
N ALA A 32 -47.74 7.16 -39.92
CA ALA A 32 -48.91 7.22 -39.00
C ALA A 32 -50.37 6.99 -39.45
N LEU A 33 -51.11 6.36 -38.50
CA LEU A 33 -52.57 6.19 -38.30
C LEU A 33 -53.26 5.05 -39.08
N VAL A 34 -54.25 4.28 -38.59
CA VAL A 34 -54.83 3.86 -37.27
C VAL A 34 -56.11 3.06 -37.65
N LEU A 35 -56.64 2.24 -36.71
CA LEU A 35 -57.92 1.45 -36.73
C LEU A 35 -57.89 0.11 -37.51
N ALA A 36 -58.56 -0.97 -37.10
CA ALA A 36 -59.35 -1.33 -35.92
C ALA A 36 -59.58 -2.85 -35.95
N GLY A 37 -59.93 -3.44 -34.80
CA GLY A 37 -60.35 -4.85 -34.66
C GLY A 37 -59.97 -5.37 -33.28
N CYS A 38 -60.58 -4.89 -32.18
CA CYS A 38 -61.90 -5.25 -31.63
C CYS A 38 -62.03 -6.72 -31.19
N GLY A 39 -62.17 -6.88 -29.87
CA GLY A 39 -62.54 -8.09 -29.14
C GLY A 39 -61.72 -8.19 -27.86
N GLY A 40 -62.14 -7.73 -26.68
CA GLY A 40 -63.44 -7.26 -26.21
C GLY A 40 -63.74 -7.94 -24.86
N SER A 41 -63.60 -7.20 -23.76
CA SER A 41 -64.44 -7.31 -22.54
C SER A 41 -64.00 -6.24 -21.52
N GLU A 42 -64.92 -5.31 -21.27
CA GLU A 42 -64.89 -4.11 -20.40
C GLU A 42 -65.03 -4.47 -18.89
N PRO A 43 -65.47 -3.54 -17.99
CA PRO A 43 -64.66 -2.58 -17.25
C PRO A 43 -64.77 -2.76 -15.73
N ASP A 44 -63.93 -2.01 -15.02
CA ASP A 44 -63.92 -1.86 -13.56
C ASP A 44 -65.14 -1.04 -13.05
N PRO A 45 -65.74 -1.41 -11.91
CA PRO A 45 -66.39 -0.44 -11.05
C PRO A 45 -65.73 -0.40 -9.66
N GLU A 46 -65.13 0.75 -9.38
CA GLU A 46 -64.87 1.24 -8.02
C GLU A 46 -66.11 1.12 -7.11
N ASN A 47 -65.83 0.96 -5.82
CA ASN A 47 -66.72 1.13 -4.67
C ASN A 47 -67.73 0.01 -4.34
N VAL A 48 -67.22 -1.06 -3.71
CA VAL A 48 -67.88 -1.61 -2.53
C VAL A 48 -66.91 -1.59 -1.35
N ARG A 49 -67.31 -0.80 -0.36
CA ARG A 49 -66.70 -0.56 0.96
C ARG A 49 -66.10 -1.82 1.58
N ASN A 50 -64.81 -1.74 1.89
CA ASN A 50 -64.12 -2.64 2.82
C ASN A 50 -64.57 -2.30 4.26
N PRO A 51 -65.40 -3.12 4.94
CA PRO A 51 -65.89 -2.78 6.28
C PRO A 51 -64.92 -3.22 7.41
N ALA A 52 -63.78 -3.81 7.07
CA ALA A 52 -62.75 -4.21 8.04
C ALA A 52 -61.38 -4.15 7.36
N GLY A 53 -60.73 -3.00 7.43
CA GLY A 53 -59.46 -2.68 6.75
C GLY A 53 -58.26 -3.51 7.19
N LEU A 54 -58.24 -4.80 6.85
CA LEU A 54 -57.12 -5.72 7.02
C LEU A 54 -57.08 -6.71 5.85
N SER A 55 -56.43 -6.34 4.74
CA SER A 55 -55.96 -7.31 3.76
C SER A 55 -54.45 -7.48 3.90
N GLY A 56 -54.03 -8.66 4.34
CA GLY A 56 -52.64 -9.02 4.52
C GLY A 56 -51.85 -8.96 3.22
N GLN A 57 -51.00 -7.95 3.12
CA GLN A 57 -49.75 -8.11 2.38
C GLN A 57 -48.81 -8.92 3.27
N ARG A 58 -48.57 -10.19 2.91
CA ARG A 58 -47.33 -10.85 3.31
C ARG A 58 -46.20 -10.09 2.62
N ALA A 59 -45.70 -9.06 3.29
CA ALA A 59 -44.38 -8.52 2.99
C ALA A 59 -43.37 -9.68 3.04
N PRO A 60 -42.40 -9.77 2.12
CA PRO A 60 -41.31 -10.71 2.30
C PRO A 60 -40.60 -10.36 3.61
N VAL A 61 -40.79 -11.22 4.62
CA VAL A 61 -40.01 -11.18 5.86
C VAL A 61 -38.61 -11.63 5.49
N GLY A 62 -37.77 -10.65 5.18
CA GLY A 62 -36.43 -10.90 4.68
C GLY A 62 -35.74 -9.66 4.13
N ASN A 63 -35.93 -8.49 4.76
CA ASN A 63 -34.86 -7.49 4.71
C ASN A 63 -33.70 -8.09 5.51
N MET A 64 -32.85 -8.86 4.83
CA MET A 64 -31.48 -9.08 5.28
C MET A 64 -30.92 -7.66 5.41
N LEU A 65 -30.81 -7.15 6.64
CA LEU A 65 -30.02 -5.95 6.90
C LEU A 65 -28.67 -6.28 6.28
N ARG A 66 -28.36 -5.69 5.12
CA ARG A 66 -26.98 -5.65 4.64
C ARG A 66 -26.25 -4.92 5.73
N GLY A 67 -25.63 -5.66 6.66
CA GLY A 67 -24.78 -5.08 7.69
C GLY A 67 -23.82 -4.13 6.98
N VAL A 68 -23.67 -2.92 7.50
CA VAL A 68 -22.81 -1.92 6.87
C VAL A 68 -21.41 -2.52 6.82
N SER A 69 -20.96 -2.88 5.62
CA SER A 69 -19.65 -3.50 5.44
C SER A 69 -18.59 -2.43 5.60
N PHE A 70 -17.78 -2.52 6.64
CA PHE A 70 -16.69 -1.58 6.90
C PHE A 70 -15.40 -2.05 6.21
N ALA A 71 -14.69 -1.14 5.56
CA ALA A 71 -13.31 -1.36 5.14
C ALA A 71 -12.58 -0.03 5.23
N ALA A 72 -11.29 -0.04 5.58
CA ALA A 72 -10.53 1.20 5.71
C ALA A 72 -9.04 0.99 5.53
N VAL A 73 -8.34 2.10 5.31
CA VAL A 73 -6.88 2.19 5.27
C VAL A 73 -6.43 3.42 6.05
N ALA A 74 -5.23 3.38 6.62
CA ALA A 74 -4.56 4.56 7.14
C ALA A 74 -3.05 4.46 6.91
N ALA A 75 -2.38 5.55 6.56
CA ALA A 75 -0.96 5.58 6.28
C ALA A 75 -0.35 6.97 6.56
N ASP A 76 0.95 7.04 6.83
CA ASP A 76 1.67 8.31 7.00
C ASP A 76 1.75 9.14 5.71
N GLU A 77 1.47 8.52 4.56
CA GLU A 77 1.50 9.16 3.25
C GLU A 77 0.11 9.07 2.59
N SER A 78 -0.42 10.23 2.20
CA SER A 78 -1.82 10.36 1.78
C SER A 78 -2.12 9.68 0.45
N ARG A 79 -1.20 9.73 -0.52
CA ARG A 79 -1.39 9.06 -1.82
C ARG A 79 -1.34 7.54 -1.68
N ALA A 80 -0.50 7.03 -0.78
CA ALA A 80 -0.51 5.61 -0.46
C ALA A 80 -1.86 5.18 0.13
N ALA A 81 -2.42 5.94 1.09
CA ALA A 81 -3.75 5.66 1.62
C ALA A 81 -4.83 5.69 0.51
N GLU A 82 -4.77 6.62 -0.44
CA GLU A 82 -5.68 6.63 -1.60
C GLU A 82 -5.55 5.36 -2.45
N VAL A 83 -4.32 4.92 -2.73
CA VAL A 83 -4.06 3.66 -3.47
C VAL A 83 -4.63 2.46 -2.72
N GLY A 84 -4.38 2.34 -1.42
CA GLY A 84 -4.90 1.23 -0.61
C GLY A 84 -6.42 1.20 -0.60
N ARG A 85 -7.08 2.36 -0.46
CA ARG A 85 -8.55 2.48 -0.54
C ARG A 85 -9.07 2.01 -1.88
N ASP A 86 -8.41 2.41 -2.97
CA ASP A 86 -8.85 2.07 -4.33
C ASP A 86 -8.68 0.58 -4.62
N VAL A 87 -7.65 -0.07 -4.06
CA VAL A 87 -7.50 -1.54 -4.11
C VAL A 87 -8.63 -2.25 -3.34
N LEU A 88 -8.97 -1.80 -2.12
CA LEU A 88 -10.09 -2.36 -1.37
C LEU A 88 -11.42 -2.18 -2.12
N LYS A 89 -11.67 -1.00 -2.68
CA LYS A 89 -12.87 -0.73 -3.51
C LYS A 89 -12.89 -1.55 -4.80
N GLY A 90 -11.71 -1.86 -5.34
CA GLY A 90 -11.53 -2.75 -6.49
C GLY A 90 -11.71 -4.23 -6.17
N GLY A 91 -12.10 -4.58 -4.94
CA GLY A 91 -12.34 -5.95 -4.52
C GLY A 91 -11.08 -6.67 -4.02
N GLY A 92 -9.99 -5.97 -3.71
CA GLY A 92 -8.85 -6.53 -2.99
C GLY A 92 -9.11 -6.69 -1.50
N ASN A 93 -8.29 -7.49 -0.83
CA ASN A 93 -8.33 -7.63 0.63
C ASN A 93 -7.31 -6.72 1.33
N ALA A 94 -7.25 -6.80 2.66
CA ALA A 94 -6.33 -5.98 3.45
C ALA A 94 -4.86 -6.19 3.05
N THR A 95 -4.46 -7.42 2.72
CA THR A 95 -3.10 -7.73 2.28
C THR A 95 -2.79 -7.10 0.91
N ASP A 96 -3.71 -7.16 -0.05
CA ASP A 96 -3.53 -6.54 -1.36
C ASP A 96 -3.36 -5.01 -1.22
N ALA A 97 -4.19 -4.40 -0.38
CA ALA A 97 -4.13 -2.97 -0.10
C ALA A 97 -2.79 -2.58 0.57
N ALA A 98 -2.34 -3.35 1.56
CA ALA A 98 -1.06 -3.15 2.21
C ALA A 98 0.13 -3.30 1.24
N ALA A 99 0.10 -4.32 0.38
CA ALA A 99 1.14 -4.50 -0.63
C ALA A 99 1.16 -3.36 -1.65
N ALA A 100 -0.01 -2.83 -2.05
CA ALA A 100 -0.10 -1.70 -2.98
C ALA A 100 0.37 -0.39 -2.33
N MET A 101 0.06 -0.20 -1.04
CA MET A 101 0.57 0.92 -0.24
C MET A 101 2.09 0.89 -0.16
N TYR A 102 2.71 -0.28 0.07
CA TYR A 102 4.18 -0.40 0.06
C TYR A 102 4.81 0.13 -1.25
N PHE A 103 4.32 -0.31 -2.42
CA PHE A 103 4.85 0.15 -3.70
C PHE A 103 4.53 1.61 -4.01
N ALA A 104 3.40 2.13 -3.53
CA ALA A 104 3.09 3.56 -3.63
C ALA A 104 4.04 4.38 -2.76
N MET A 105 4.27 4.00 -1.50
CA MET A 105 5.15 4.71 -0.57
C MET A 105 6.61 4.69 -1.00
N ALA A 106 7.06 3.67 -1.72
CA ALA A 106 8.39 3.68 -2.35
C ALA A 106 8.59 4.86 -3.31
N VAL A 107 7.51 5.38 -3.88
CA VAL A 107 7.50 6.55 -4.76
C VAL A 107 7.18 7.83 -3.98
N THR A 108 6.19 7.77 -3.07
CA THR A 108 5.60 8.97 -2.45
C THR A 108 6.26 9.38 -1.13
N LEU A 109 6.96 8.45 -0.45
CA LEU A 109 7.73 8.69 0.78
C LEU A 109 9.06 7.91 0.79
N PRO A 110 9.96 8.12 -0.20
CA PRO A 110 11.22 7.38 -0.30
C PRO A 110 12.17 7.60 0.89
N SER A 111 11.97 8.67 1.65
CA SER A 111 12.67 8.98 2.90
C SER A 111 12.55 7.92 3.99
N ALA A 112 11.42 7.18 4.02
CA ALA A 112 11.10 6.17 5.03
C ALA A 112 10.67 4.80 4.45
N ALA A 113 10.24 4.76 3.19
CA ALA A 113 9.58 3.60 2.60
C ALA A 113 10.07 3.22 1.19
N SER A 114 11.29 3.62 0.81
CA SER A 114 11.93 3.19 -0.45
C SER A 114 11.92 1.65 -0.61
N LEU A 115 12.12 1.15 -1.84
CA LEU A 115 12.34 -0.29 -2.08
C LEU A 115 13.57 -0.85 -1.34
N GLY A 116 14.47 0.03 -0.88
CA GLY A 116 15.59 -0.28 0.01
C GLY A 116 15.25 -0.44 1.50
N ALA A 117 13.99 -0.21 1.89
CA ALA A 117 13.57 -0.27 3.28
C ALA A 117 13.54 -1.70 3.84
N SER A 118 13.87 -1.80 5.12
CA SER A 118 13.58 -2.93 5.99
C SER A 118 12.25 -2.73 6.71
N GLY A 119 11.74 -3.74 7.41
CA GLY A 119 10.48 -3.61 8.12
C GLY A 119 9.87 -4.91 8.61
N VAL A 120 8.62 -4.79 9.02
CA VAL A 120 7.78 -5.90 9.44
C VAL A 120 6.32 -5.60 9.12
N CYS A 121 5.61 -6.63 8.64
CA CYS A 121 4.16 -6.62 8.48
C CYS A 121 3.52 -7.72 9.31
N ILE A 122 2.32 -7.47 9.84
CA ILE A 122 1.46 -8.47 10.48
C ILE A 122 0.16 -8.53 9.70
N VAL A 123 -0.21 -9.74 9.27
CA VAL A 123 -1.49 -10.03 8.64
C VAL A 123 -2.32 -10.87 9.60
N HIS A 124 -3.57 -10.47 9.83
CA HIS A 124 -4.60 -11.35 10.39
C HIS A 124 -5.54 -11.71 9.24
N ASP A 125 -5.53 -12.99 8.83
CA ASP A 125 -6.35 -13.47 7.74
C ASP A 125 -7.66 -14.04 8.31
N SER A 126 -8.78 -13.43 7.94
CA SER A 126 -10.10 -13.82 8.42
C SER A 126 -10.54 -15.23 7.98
N ARG A 127 -9.92 -15.79 6.93
CA ARG A 127 -10.20 -17.15 6.45
C ARG A 127 -9.50 -18.19 7.31
N THR A 128 -8.21 -17.98 7.60
CA THR A 128 -7.41 -18.89 8.44
C THR A 128 -7.61 -18.62 9.93
N ARG A 129 -8.15 -17.44 10.27
CA ARG A 129 -8.37 -16.93 11.63
C ARG A 129 -7.06 -16.84 12.43
N ALA A 130 -5.95 -16.64 11.74
CA ALA A 130 -4.62 -16.64 12.33
C ALA A 130 -3.83 -15.40 11.91
N GLY A 131 -2.97 -14.95 12.82
CA GLY A 131 -1.95 -13.95 12.56
C GLY A 131 -0.70 -14.57 11.95
N GLU A 132 -0.09 -13.87 10.99
CA GLU A 132 1.24 -14.17 10.45
C GLU A 132 2.07 -12.90 10.35
N ALA A 133 3.32 -12.96 10.80
CA ALA A 133 4.29 -11.88 10.69
C ALA A 133 5.26 -12.13 9.54
N PHE A 134 5.52 -11.09 8.76
CA PHE A 134 6.49 -11.04 7.68
C PHE A 134 7.61 -10.06 8.06
N VAL A 135 8.73 -10.60 8.55
CA VAL A 135 9.87 -9.83 9.05
C VAL A 135 10.95 -9.75 7.98
N PHE A 136 11.38 -8.53 7.67
CA PHE A 136 12.47 -8.23 6.75
C PHE A 136 13.36 -7.18 7.40
N ALA A 137 13.96 -7.60 8.51
CA ALA A 137 14.85 -6.79 9.34
C ALA A 137 16.06 -6.29 8.53
N PRO A 138 16.69 -5.17 8.95
CA PRO A 138 17.88 -4.65 8.27
C PRO A 138 19.03 -5.66 8.36
N VAL A 139 19.45 -6.18 7.21
CA VAL A 139 20.66 -7.00 7.07
C VAL A 139 21.73 -6.13 6.44
N ALA A 140 22.84 -5.91 7.15
CA ALA A 140 23.97 -5.18 6.61
C ALA A 140 24.53 -5.91 5.37
N ALA A 141 24.75 -5.17 4.28
CA ALA A 141 25.45 -5.72 3.13
C ALA A 141 26.93 -6.00 3.50
N PRO A 142 27.60 -6.98 2.86
CA PRO A 142 29.00 -7.29 3.13
C PRO A 142 29.95 -6.11 2.91
N GLY A 143 29.58 -5.18 2.01
CA GLY A 143 30.26 -3.91 1.83
C GLY A 143 29.30 -2.74 1.94
N GLY A 144 29.88 -1.54 2.08
CA GLY A 144 29.16 -0.28 1.95
C GLY A 144 29.31 0.32 0.55
N VAL A 145 28.88 1.57 0.38
CA VAL A 145 29.24 2.41 -0.76
C VAL A 145 30.17 3.50 -0.26
N ARG A 146 31.44 3.49 -0.71
CA ARG A 146 32.46 4.47 -0.30
C ARG A 146 32.61 4.59 1.22
N GLY A 147 32.48 3.47 1.93
CA GLY A 147 32.54 3.40 3.40
C GLY A 147 31.21 3.65 4.11
N THR A 148 30.16 4.09 3.42
CA THR A 148 28.81 4.23 3.99
C THR A 148 28.11 2.87 4.07
N PRO A 149 27.73 2.39 5.27
CA PRO A 149 27.00 1.13 5.41
C PRO A 149 25.64 1.18 4.71
N ILE A 150 25.26 0.08 4.07
CA ILE A 150 23.96 -0.09 3.40
C ILE A 150 23.30 -1.38 3.87
N THR A 151 21.98 -1.46 3.79
CA THR A 151 21.24 -2.71 3.98
C THR A 151 21.06 -3.44 2.66
N VAL A 152 20.97 -4.77 2.70
CA VAL A 152 20.48 -5.57 1.59
C VAL A 152 18.96 -5.31 1.45
N PRO A 153 18.49 -4.70 0.34
CA PRO A 153 17.08 -4.43 0.16
C PRO A 153 16.28 -5.73 0.14
N SER A 154 15.31 -5.90 1.04
CA SER A 154 14.54 -7.17 1.17
C SER A 154 13.02 -6.99 1.24
N GLY A 155 12.52 -5.75 1.35
CA GLY A 155 11.10 -5.44 1.43
C GLY A 155 10.28 -5.96 0.24
N VAL A 156 10.78 -5.81 -1.00
CA VAL A 156 10.10 -6.35 -2.19
C VAL A 156 9.85 -7.86 -2.06
N ARG A 157 10.79 -8.62 -1.49
CA ARG A 157 10.65 -10.06 -1.28
C ARG A 157 9.58 -10.37 -0.25
N ALA A 158 9.60 -9.65 0.87
CA ALA A 158 8.66 -9.84 1.97
C ALA A 158 7.23 -9.55 1.52
N ILE A 159 7.03 -8.43 0.80
CA ILE A 159 5.72 -8.02 0.29
C ILE A 159 5.22 -8.98 -0.80
N THR A 160 6.13 -9.49 -1.64
CA THR A 160 5.77 -10.54 -2.61
C THR A 160 5.33 -11.83 -1.91
N LEU A 161 6.05 -12.27 -0.87
CA LEU A 161 5.69 -13.45 -0.08
C LEU A 161 4.36 -13.25 0.66
N MET A 162 4.18 -12.09 1.28
CA MET A 162 2.94 -11.71 1.97
C MET A 162 1.74 -11.75 1.01
N HIS A 163 1.87 -11.12 -0.17
CA HIS A 163 0.85 -11.15 -1.20
C HIS A 163 0.60 -12.57 -1.75
N ALA A 164 1.65 -13.37 -1.96
CA ALA A 164 1.48 -14.74 -2.45
C ALA A 164 0.71 -15.64 -1.46
N ARG A 165 0.80 -15.38 -0.15
CA ARG A 165 0.13 -16.18 0.88
C ARG A 165 -1.27 -15.69 1.22
N HIS A 166 -1.47 -14.38 1.27
CA HIS A 166 -2.73 -13.79 1.74
C HIS A 166 -3.40 -12.85 0.75
N GLY A 167 -2.74 -12.43 -0.33
CA GLY A 167 -3.35 -11.61 -1.37
C GLY A 167 -4.37 -12.39 -2.20
N GLN A 168 -5.27 -11.66 -2.88
CA GLN A 168 -6.31 -12.25 -3.74
C GLN A 168 -6.41 -11.60 -5.12
N VAL A 169 -5.90 -10.38 -5.32
CA VAL A 169 -5.89 -9.77 -6.65
C VAL A 169 -4.64 -10.18 -7.45
N PRO A 170 -4.64 -10.03 -8.78
CA PRO A 170 -3.44 -10.26 -9.56
C PRO A 170 -2.29 -9.34 -9.12
N TRP A 171 -1.07 -9.86 -9.00
CA TRP A 171 0.13 -9.12 -8.59
C TRP A 171 0.30 -7.79 -9.33
N GLN A 172 -0.04 -7.77 -10.62
CA GLN A 172 0.08 -6.58 -11.46
C GLN A 172 -0.81 -5.43 -10.96
N ALA A 173 -1.98 -5.74 -10.41
CA ALA A 173 -2.90 -4.73 -9.89
C ALA A 173 -2.36 -4.05 -8.62
N VAL A 174 -1.51 -4.75 -7.87
CA VAL A 174 -0.87 -4.25 -6.64
C VAL A 174 0.32 -3.33 -6.95
N VAL A 175 1.14 -3.66 -7.94
CA VAL A 175 2.34 -2.88 -8.29
C VAL A 175 2.04 -1.69 -9.21
N ALA A 176 1.06 -1.84 -10.12
CA ALA A 176 0.77 -0.84 -11.14
C ALA A 176 0.46 0.57 -10.62
N PRO A 177 -0.24 0.77 -9.49
CA PRO A 177 -0.47 2.11 -8.94
C PRO A 177 0.83 2.86 -8.66
N GLY A 178 1.79 2.23 -7.96
CA GLY A 178 3.11 2.81 -7.69
C GLY A 178 3.87 3.11 -8.98
N GLU A 179 3.88 2.18 -9.95
CA GLU A 179 4.52 2.40 -11.25
C GLU A 179 3.97 3.63 -11.97
N ARG A 180 2.64 3.82 -11.96
CA ARG A 180 2.00 4.99 -12.59
C ARG A 180 2.37 6.29 -11.90
N LEU A 181 2.38 6.32 -10.56
CA LEU A 181 2.81 7.49 -9.78
C LEU A 181 4.25 7.87 -10.14
N ALA A 182 5.15 6.89 -10.23
CA ALA A 182 6.55 7.15 -10.59
C ALA A 182 6.71 7.66 -12.04
N ARG A 183 5.93 7.10 -12.98
CA ARG A 183 6.04 7.41 -14.41
C ARG A 183 5.45 8.76 -14.80
N PHE A 184 4.25 9.07 -14.31
CA PHE A 184 3.51 10.26 -14.70
C PHE A 184 3.73 11.43 -13.74
N GLY A 185 4.36 11.14 -12.60
CA GLY A 185 4.63 12.08 -11.55
C GLY A 185 3.43 12.31 -10.64
N LEU A 186 3.71 12.99 -9.53
CA LEU A 186 2.74 13.37 -8.52
C LEU A 186 3.16 14.67 -7.84
N PRO A 187 2.20 15.47 -7.34
CA PRO A 187 2.51 16.55 -6.42
C PRO A 187 3.16 15.99 -5.15
N VAL A 188 4.32 16.53 -4.77
CA VAL A 188 5.01 16.20 -3.52
C VAL A 188 4.06 16.47 -2.35
N SER A 189 3.88 15.47 -1.49
CA SER A 189 3.02 15.57 -0.32
C SER A 189 3.71 16.31 0.82
N ARG A 190 2.92 16.74 1.80
CA ARG A 190 3.45 17.37 3.03
C ARG A 190 4.42 16.46 3.77
N ALA A 191 4.15 15.16 3.80
CA ALA A 191 5.01 14.17 4.45
C ALA A 191 6.43 14.21 3.86
N LEU A 192 6.54 14.01 2.54
CA LEU A 192 7.84 14.04 1.87
C LEU A 192 8.48 15.43 1.90
N SER A 193 7.69 16.51 1.82
CA SER A 193 8.23 17.87 1.91
C SER A 193 8.87 18.16 3.27
N ARG A 194 8.31 17.67 4.39
CA ARG A 194 8.93 17.82 5.72
C ARG A 194 10.25 17.07 5.80
N ASP A 195 10.29 15.85 5.28
CA ASP A 195 11.49 15.03 5.25
C ASP A 195 12.59 15.67 4.39
N LEU A 196 12.23 16.18 3.21
CA LEU A 196 13.18 16.91 2.36
C LEU A 196 13.69 18.19 3.03
N GLN A 197 12.85 18.94 3.75
CA GLN A 197 13.31 20.10 4.51
C GLN A 197 14.36 19.72 5.58
N ALA A 198 14.19 18.59 6.25
CA ALA A 198 15.12 18.10 7.26
C ALA A 198 16.41 17.48 6.67
N GLY A 199 16.31 16.78 5.53
CA GLY A 199 17.38 15.93 5.02
C GLY A 199 17.99 16.31 3.66
N ALA A 200 17.45 17.30 2.95
CA ALA A 200 17.84 17.59 1.56
C ALA A 200 19.31 17.92 1.38
N VAL A 201 19.95 18.61 2.33
CA VAL A 201 21.38 18.97 2.22
C VAL A 201 22.24 17.71 2.21
N ALA A 202 21.99 16.78 3.13
CA ALA A 202 22.73 15.53 3.22
C ALA A 202 22.39 14.59 2.05
N LEU A 203 21.11 14.51 1.67
CA LEU A 203 20.66 13.73 0.52
C LEU A 203 21.26 14.24 -0.80
N GLY A 204 21.36 15.56 -0.91
CA GLY A 204 21.91 16.24 -2.08
C GLY A 204 23.40 16.03 -2.27
N ALA A 205 24.12 15.32 -1.40
CA ALA A 205 25.48 14.88 -1.68
C ALA A 205 25.53 13.80 -2.78
N ASP A 206 24.48 12.97 -2.88
CA ASP A 206 24.29 11.99 -3.94
C ASP A 206 23.78 12.67 -5.22
N SER A 207 24.44 12.41 -6.35
CA SER A 207 24.12 13.11 -7.62
C SER A 207 22.77 12.68 -8.20
N GLU A 208 22.38 11.42 -8.04
CA GLU A 208 21.11 10.90 -8.54
C GLU A 208 19.95 11.43 -7.69
N ALA A 209 20.11 11.41 -6.37
CA ALA A 209 19.13 11.99 -5.47
C ALA A 209 18.99 13.50 -5.68
N ARG A 210 20.10 14.23 -5.90
CA ARG A 210 20.06 15.66 -6.24
C ARG A 210 19.34 15.91 -7.57
N ARG A 211 19.51 15.03 -8.56
CA ARG A 211 18.84 15.15 -9.87
C ARG A 211 17.33 14.91 -9.77
N ILE A 212 16.90 13.97 -8.94
CA ILE A 212 15.49 13.58 -8.82
C ILE A 212 14.72 14.47 -7.84
N PHE A 213 15.32 14.78 -6.69
CA PHE A 213 14.68 15.53 -5.61
C PHE A 213 15.12 17.00 -5.53
N GLY A 214 16.05 17.41 -6.36
CA GLY A 214 16.51 18.80 -6.45
C GLY A 214 15.73 19.62 -7.48
N ARG A 215 15.73 20.92 -7.24
CA ARG A 215 15.39 21.97 -8.19
C ARG A 215 16.69 22.51 -8.80
N GLY A 216 16.63 23.01 -10.03
CA GLY A 216 17.78 23.64 -10.70
C GLY A 216 18.41 24.82 -9.93
N SER A 217 17.72 25.33 -8.90
CA SER A 217 18.19 26.36 -7.96
C SER A 217 19.04 25.84 -6.80
N GLY A 218 19.35 24.54 -6.73
CA GLY A 218 20.13 23.95 -5.63
C GLY A 218 19.33 23.70 -4.33
N THR A 219 18.01 23.82 -4.37
CA THR A 219 17.07 23.50 -3.28
C THR A 219 16.31 22.22 -3.60
N ALA A 220 15.73 21.53 -2.61
CA ALA A 220 14.88 20.37 -2.89
C ALA A 220 13.48 20.76 -3.40
N VAL A 221 12.80 19.82 -4.04
CA VAL A 221 11.36 19.92 -4.34
C VAL A 221 10.56 20.10 -3.06
N THR A 222 9.47 20.85 -3.11
CA THR A 222 8.60 21.12 -1.94
C THR A 222 7.17 20.71 -2.19
N GLU A 223 6.33 20.74 -1.14
CA GLU A 223 4.89 20.45 -1.23
C GLU A 223 4.26 21.13 -2.46
N GLY A 224 3.56 20.32 -3.27
CA GLY A 224 2.90 20.76 -4.50
C GLY A 224 3.73 20.67 -5.79
N ASP A 225 5.07 20.62 -5.72
CA ASP A 225 5.90 20.40 -6.91
C ASP A 225 5.61 19.05 -7.54
N ASN A 226 5.69 18.94 -8.87
CA ASN A 226 5.59 17.65 -9.53
C ASN A 226 6.90 16.88 -9.43
N LEU A 227 6.86 15.69 -8.81
CA LEU A 227 7.98 14.76 -8.71
C LEU A 227 7.80 13.61 -9.71
N VAL A 228 8.75 13.43 -10.62
CA VAL A 228 8.79 12.34 -11.60
C VAL A 228 10.00 11.45 -11.32
N GLN A 229 9.81 10.13 -11.33
CA GLN A 229 10.84 9.14 -11.00
C GLN A 229 10.90 8.06 -12.09
N THR A 230 11.39 8.43 -13.27
CA THR A 230 11.37 7.58 -14.48
C THR A 230 12.09 6.24 -14.29
N GLU A 231 13.24 6.25 -13.62
CA GLU A 231 14.05 5.07 -13.33
C GLU A 231 13.33 4.13 -12.36
N LEU A 232 12.72 4.68 -11.31
CA LEU A 232 11.90 3.90 -10.39
C LEU A 232 10.67 3.31 -11.09
N ALA A 233 10.06 4.04 -12.03
CA ALA A 233 8.98 3.53 -12.84
C ALA A 233 9.41 2.36 -13.74
N ALA A 234 10.63 2.38 -14.27
CA ALA A 234 11.19 1.24 -15.01
C ALA A 234 11.41 0.04 -14.09
N THR A 235 11.99 0.24 -12.91
CA THR A 235 12.16 -0.78 -11.88
C THR A 235 10.83 -1.42 -11.47
N LEU A 236 9.83 -0.61 -11.13
CA LEU A 236 8.48 -1.07 -10.78
C LEU A 236 7.79 -1.78 -11.97
N GLY A 237 8.02 -1.32 -13.20
CA GLY A 237 7.54 -1.97 -14.40
C GLY A 237 8.10 -3.39 -14.59
N VAL A 238 9.37 -3.60 -14.26
CA VAL A 238 9.98 -4.94 -14.26
C VAL A 238 9.41 -5.81 -13.13
N ILE A 239 9.31 -5.28 -11.91
CA ILE A 239 8.70 -5.98 -10.76
C ILE A 239 7.25 -6.39 -11.07
N ARG A 240 6.48 -5.51 -11.69
CA ARG A 240 5.09 -5.78 -12.09
C ARG A 240 5.00 -6.93 -13.10
N GLN A 241 5.85 -6.90 -14.13
CA GLN A 241 5.76 -7.84 -15.25
C GLN A 241 6.38 -9.21 -14.94
N ARG A 242 7.50 -9.23 -14.21
CA ARG A 242 8.29 -10.45 -13.95
C ARG A 242 8.10 -11.02 -12.54
N GLY A 243 7.36 -10.32 -11.68
CA GLY A 243 7.17 -10.68 -10.28
C GLY A 243 8.30 -10.16 -9.38
N GLY A 244 8.05 -10.09 -8.07
CA GLY A 244 9.03 -9.55 -7.13
C GLY A 244 10.28 -10.41 -6.93
N ALA A 245 10.29 -11.68 -7.33
CA ALA A 245 11.49 -12.52 -7.29
C ALA A 245 12.60 -12.04 -8.26
N GLU A 246 12.21 -11.33 -9.33
CA GLU A 246 13.14 -10.73 -10.31
C GLU A 246 14.10 -9.73 -9.64
N PHE A 247 13.65 -9.06 -8.58
CA PHE A 247 14.42 -8.08 -7.83
C PHE A 247 15.66 -8.68 -7.15
N PHE A 248 15.65 -9.99 -6.85
CA PHE A 248 16.70 -10.65 -6.05
C PHE A 248 17.56 -11.65 -6.83
N SER A 249 17.05 -12.15 -7.94
CA SER A 249 17.69 -13.23 -8.69
C SER A 249 17.81 -12.95 -10.19
N GLY A 250 17.10 -11.93 -10.68
CA GLY A 250 16.97 -11.61 -12.10
C GLY A 250 17.87 -10.47 -12.57
N SER A 251 17.43 -9.77 -13.62
CA SER A 251 18.18 -8.66 -14.22
C SER A 251 18.27 -7.45 -13.30
N LEU A 252 17.27 -7.22 -12.44
CA LEU A 252 17.31 -6.12 -11.46
C LEU A 252 18.40 -6.34 -10.40
N ALA A 253 18.59 -7.58 -9.93
CA ALA A 253 19.67 -7.90 -9.00
C ALA A 253 21.05 -7.64 -9.61
N ARG A 254 21.25 -8.05 -10.87
CA ARG A 254 22.49 -7.77 -11.62
C ARG A 254 22.71 -6.29 -11.82
N LEU A 255 21.68 -5.56 -12.27
CA LEU A 255 21.73 -4.11 -12.41
C LEU A 255 22.13 -3.44 -11.10
N MET A 256 21.49 -3.77 -9.98
CA MET A 256 21.83 -3.18 -8.68
C MET A 256 23.28 -3.48 -8.27
N SER A 257 23.72 -4.73 -8.37
CA SER A 257 25.11 -5.13 -8.06
C SER A 257 26.12 -4.34 -8.89
N ASP A 258 25.91 -4.25 -10.21
CA ASP A 258 26.80 -3.54 -11.13
C ASP A 258 26.82 -2.03 -10.86
N GLN A 259 25.66 -1.42 -10.65
CA GLN A 259 25.55 0.02 -10.39
C GLN A 259 26.14 0.40 -9.04
N ILE A 260 26.00 -0.44 -8.02
CA ILE A 260 26.65 -0.24 -6.71
C ILE A 260 28.18 -0.36 -6.83
N ALA A 261 28.69 -1.32 -7.61
CA ALA A 261 30.12 -1.43 -7.88
C ALA A 261 30.69 -0.17 -8.57
N GLN A 262 29.95 0.39 -9.54
CA GLN A 262 30.35 1.60 -10.26
C GLN A 262 30.49 2.85 -9.37
N ILE A 263 29.70 2.95 -8.30
CA ILE A 263 29.79 4.05 -7.33
C ILE A 263 30.74 3.73 -6.16
N GLY A 264 31.59 2.71 -6.29
CA GLY A 264 32.61 2.35 -5.30
C GLY A 264 32.05 1.63 -4.07
N GLY A 265 31.01 0.80 -4.27
CA GLY A 265 30.47 -0.06 -3.23
C GLY A 265 30.45 -1.54 -3.58
N SER A 266 29.84 -2.35 -2.70
CA SER A 266 29.68 -3.79 -2.92
C SER A 266 28.35 -4.29 -2.37
N LEU A 267 27.51 -4.81 -3.27
CA LEU A 267 26.32 -5.58 -2.94
C LEU A 267 26.28 -6.82 -3.86
N PRO A 268 26.96 -7.91 -3.48
CA PRO A 268 27.03 -9.11 -4.32
C PRO A 268 25.66 -9.74 -4.54
N LEU A 269 25.48 -10.40 -5.68
CA LEU A 269 24.26 -11.14 -6.01
C LEU A 269 23.94 -12.21 -4.97
N GLU A 270 24.96 -12.85 -4.42
CA GLU A 270 24.84 -13.87 -3.38
C GLU A 270 24.23 -13.28 -2.11
N ALA A 271 24.62 -12.07 -1.72
CA ALA A 271 24.04 -11.38 -0.56
C ALA A 271 22.54 -11.12 -0.80
N MET A 272 22.17 -10.60 -1.97
CA MET A 272 20.76 -10.36 -2.33
C MET A 272 19.94 -11.65 -2.37
N ARG A 273 20.50 -12.74 -2.90
CA ARG A 273 19.83 -14.04 -2.99
C ARG A 273 19.60 -14.68 -1.63
N ASN A 274 20.60 -14.59 -0.75
CA ASN A 274 20.62 -15.27 0.56
C ASN A 274 19.91 -14.48 1.66
N THR A 275 19.68 -13.17 1.49
CA THR A 275 18.83 -12.41 2.40
C THR A 275 17.36 -12.75 2.14
N LEU A 276 16.78 -13.54 3.06
CA LEU A 276 15.39 -13.98 3.02
C LEU A 276 14.56 -13.25 4.09
N PRO A 277 13.34 -12.81 3.76
CA PRO A 277 12.37 -12.43 4.78
C PRO A 277 11.91 -13.68 5.55
N GLN A 278 11.56 -13.49 6.82
CA GLN A 278 10.95 -14.53 7.65
C GLN A 278 9.43 -14.39 7.63
N ALA A 279 8.73 -15.49 7.38
CA ALA A 279 7.29 -15.59 7.63
C ALA A 279 7.08 -16.56 8.80
N SER A 280 6.51 -16.06 9.90
CA SER A 280 6.37 -16.82 11.15
C SER A 280 5.13 -16.37 11.93
N PRO A 281 4.68 -17.15 12.92
CA PRO A 281 3.70 -16.66 13.87
C PRO A 281 4.17 -15.35 14.53
N PRO A 282 3.28 -14.35 14.70
CA PRO A 282 3.59 -13.14 15.45
C PRO A 282 3.79 -13.45 16.94
N ALA A 283 4.56 -12.60 17.63
CA ALA A 283 4.54 -12.59 19.08
C ALA A 283 3.20 -12.01 19.58
N GLY A 284 2.88 -12.22 20.85
CA GLY A 284 1.62 -11.71 21.37
C GLY A 284 1.12 -12.37 22.64
N GLU A 285 -0.01 -11.86 23.13
CA GLU A 285 -0.70 -12.31 24.33
C GLU A 285 -2.21 -12.42 24.09
N SER A 286 -2.90 -13.16 24.95
CA SER A 286 -4.35 -13.31 24.89
C SER A 286 -5.04 -12.11 25.54
N PHE A 287 -6.16 -11.67 24.96
CA PHE A 287 -7.02 -10.63 25.50
C PHE A 287 -8.49 -11.05 25.33
N GLY A 288 -9.10 -11.60 26.39
CA GLY A 288 -10.43 -12.20 26.29
C GLY A 288 -10.47 -13.31 25.22
N GLY A 289 -11.44 -13.22 24.30
CA GLY A 289 -11.54 -14.11 23.12
C GLY A 289 -10.65 -13.71 21.95
N PHE A 290 -9.81 -12.69 22.11
CA PHE A 290 -8.93 -12.12 21.08
C PHE A 290 -7.46 -12.38 21.42
N ARG A 291 -6.60 -12.12 20.44
CA ARG A 291 -5.15 -12.17 20.59
C ARG A 291 -4.54 -10.86 20.09
N VAL A 292 -3.66 -10.30 20.90
CA VAL A 292 -2.88 -9.12 20.55
C VAL A 292 -1.62 -9.60 19.85
N TYR A 293 -1.52 -9.36 18.55
CA TYR A 293 -0.39 -9.71 17.71
C TYR A 293 0.57 -8.52 17.59
N VAL A 294 1.84 -8.76 17.85
CA VAL A 294 2.94 -7.81 17.71
C VAL A 294 4.11 -8.46 16.97
N ALA A 295 5.09 -7.65 16.55
CA ALA A 295 6.22 -8.14 15.80
C ALA A 295 7.07 -9.11 16.65
N PRO A 296 7.50 -10.27 16.11
CA PRO A 296 8.40 -11.18 16.83
C PRO A 296 9.84 -10.64 16.88
N PRO A 297 10.69 -11.15 17.78
CA PRO A 297 12.12 -10.85 17.77
C PRO A 297 12.75 -11.10 16.39
N PRO A 298 13.72 -10.28 15.95
CA PRO A 298 14.41 -9.21 16.69
C PRO A 298 13.67 -7.85 16.71
N MET A 299 12.43 -7.79 16.21
CA MET A 299 11.68 -6.53 16.13
C MET A 299 11.09 -6.11 17.48
N ALA A 300 10.67 -4.86 17.60
CA ALA A 300 10.26 -4.24 18.86
C ALA A 300 8.82 -4.54 19.32
N GLY A 301 8.35 -5.79 19.18
CA GLY A 301 7.02 -6.18 19.64
C GLY A 301 6.79 -6.01 21.14
N ALA A 302 7.84 -6.18 21.95
CA ALA A 302 7.78 -5.96 23.39
C ALA A 302 7.43 -4.50 23.75
N MET A 303 7.87 -3.52 22.94
CA MET A 303 7.51 -2.11 23.16
C MET A 303 6.02 -1.86 22.89
N ALA A 304 5.48 -2.46 21.83
CA ALA A 304 4.05 -2.38 21.55
C ALA A 304 3.21 -3.04 22.64
N LEU A 305 3.65 -4.19 23.19
CA LEU A 305 3.00 -4.81 24.35
C LEU A 305 3.11 -3.97 25.63
N ALA A 306 4.24 -3.30 25.87
CA ALA A 306 4.38 -2.39 27.01
C ALA A 306 3.35 -1.24 26.93
N GLY A 307 3.19 -0.64 25.76
CA GLY A 307 2.18 0.41 25.52
C GLY A 307 0.75 -0.11 25.65
N TRP A 308 0.48 -1.30 25.10
CA TRP A 308 -0.82 -1.98 25.24
C TRP A 308 -1.17 -2.28 26.70
N ASN A 309 -0.20 -2.75 27.48
CA ASN A 309 -0.36 -3.01 28.91
C ASN A 309 -0.32 -1.73 29.78
N GLY A 310 -0.10 -0.56 29.14
CA GLY A 310 0.12 0.76 29.74
C GLY A 310 1.16 0.78 30.85
N GLN A 311 2.25 0.05 30.61
CA GLN A 311 3.49 0.24 31.34
C GLN A 311 4.08 1.61 30.97
N PRO A 312 4.88 2.23 31.84
CA PRO A 312 5.66 3.41 31.46
C PRO A 312 6.52 3.09 30.24
N GLY A 313 6.55 4.00 29.27
CA GLY A 313 7.34 3.86 28.05
C GLY A 313 8.17 5.09 27.73
N PRO A 314 8.95 5.05 26.65
CA PRO A 314 9.77 6.17 26.23
C PRO A 314 8.90 7.39 25.96
N ALA A 315 9.10 8.45 26.75
CA ALA A 315 8.57 9.77 26.42
C ALA A 315 9.43 10.36 25.31
N GLY A 316 8.83 10.64 24.16
CA GLY A 316 9.50 11.29 23.03
C GLY A 316 8.86 12.64 22.73
N ALA A 317 9.65 13.57 22.22
CA ALA A 317 9.11 14.74 21.56
C ALA A 317 8.26 14.32 20.35
N VAL A 318 7.38 15.20 19.90
CA VAL A 318 6.70 15.02 18.62
C VAL A 318 7.77 15.10 17.53
N PRO A 319 7.90 14.08 16.65
CA PRO A 319 8.88 14.14 15.57
C PRO A 319 8.67 15.37 14.67
N ALA A 320 9.74 15.90 14.09
CA ALA A 320 9.63 16.98 13.10
C ALA A 320 9.46 16.44 11.65
N ASP A 321 9.94 15.21 11.44
CA ASP A 321 9.98 14.48 10.17
C ASP A 321 9.69 12.99 10.43
N SER A 322 9.84 12.13 9.42
CA SER A 322 9.58 10.69 9.55
C SER A 322 10.66 9.94 10.34
N GLY A 323 11.84 10.51 10.58
CA GLY A 323 12.99 9.79 11.13
C GLY A 323 13.47 8.62 10.24
N GLY A 324 12.95 8.51 9.02
CA GLY A 324 13.11 7.33 8.18
C GLY A 324 12.25 6.13 8.58
N ILE A 325 11.22 6.32 9.40
CA ILE A 325 10.28 5.27 9.86
C ILE A 325 8.87 5.65 9.43
N SER A 326 8.12 4.67 8.91
CA SER A 326 6.73 4.90 8.52
C SER A 326 5.83 3.69 8.76
N GLY A 327 4.55 3.93 9.06
CA GLY A 327 3.52 2.92 9.29
C GLY A 327 2.31 3.07 8.38
N PHE A 328 1.72 1.95 7.99
CA PHE A 328 0.44 1.91 7.28
C PHE A 328 -0.37 0.65 7.62
N VAL A 329 -1.68 0.75 7.49
CA VAL A 329 -2.65 -0.29 7.86
C VAL A 329 -3.81 -0.37 6.89
N ALA A 330 -4.35 -1.57 6.73
CA ALA A 330 -5.56 -1.86 5.98
C ALA A 330 -6.44 -2.85 6.75
N VAL A 331 -7.75 -2.65 6.68
CA VAL A 331 -8.78 -3.57 7.19
C VAL A 331 -9.83 -3.75 6.10
N ASP A 332 -10.16 -5.00 5.77
CA ASP A 332 -11.18 -5.34 4.77
C ASP A 332 -12.52 -5.74 5.40
N SER A 333 -13.56 -5.77 4.56
CA SER A 333 -14.94 -6.06 5.00
C SER A 333 -15.19 -7.48 5.46
N LYS A 334 -14.23 -8.41 5.29
CA LYS A 334 -14.33 -9.80 5.77
C LYS A 334 -13.75 -9.96 7.18
N GLY A 335 -13.11 -8.90 7.69
CA GLY A 335 -12.39 -8.87 8.96
C GLY A 335 -10.91 -9.21 8.85
N GLY A 336 -10.37 -9.25 7.62
CA GLY A 336 -8.93 -9.33 7.41
C GLY A 336 -8.26 -8.00 7.74
N ALA A 337 -7.03 -8.06 8.24
CA ALA A 337 -6.22 -6.88 8.52
C ALA A 337 -4.76 -7.09 8.14
N ALA A 338 -4.11 -6.02 7.70
CA ALA A 338 -2.68 -5.99 7.44
C ALA A 338 -2.11 -4.67 7.98
N ALA A 339 -1.11 -4.75 8.85
CA ALA A 339 -0.43 -3.60 9.43
C ALA A 339 1.08 -3.73 9.22
N CYS A 340 1.72 -2.67 8.74
CA CYS A 340 3.13 -2.69 8.37
C CYS A 340 3.86 -1.47 8.93
N SER A 341 5.06 -1.69 9.44
CA SER A 341 6.02 -0.64 9.79
C SER A 341 7.31 -0.85 8.99
N LEU A 342 7.78 0.22 8.35
CA LEU A 342 8.98 0.26 7.52
C LEU A 342 10.03 1.17 8.14
N SER A 343 11.29 0.89 7.84
CA SER A 343 12.40 1.76 8.20
C SER A 343 13.51 1.74 7.16
N MET A 344 14.04 2.93 6.90
CA MET A 344 15.30 3.15 6.19
C MET A 344 16.51 3.15 7.14
N GLY A 345 16.28 3.01 8.44
CA GLY A 345 17.28 3.10 9.52
C GLY A 345 17.56 4.53 9.99
N GLN A 346 17.43 5.50 9.08
CA GLN A 346 17.41 6.93 9.37
C GLN A 346 16.73 7.65 8.20
N LEU A 347 16.49 8.95 8.32
CA LEU A 347 15.94 9.77 7.24
C LEU A 347 16.77 9.63 5.94
N PHE A 348 16.13 9.15 4.88
CA PHE A 348 16.74 8.81 3.58
C PHE A 348 17.78 7.67 3.60
N GLY A 349 17.78 6.86 4.66
CA GLY A 349 18.65 5.70 4.81
C GLY A 349 20.13 6.02 4.69
N ALA A 350 20.85 5.26 3.86
CA ALA A 350 22.26 5.50 3.57
C ALA A 350 22.51 6.79 2.79
N ARG A 351 21.45 7.45 2.27
CA ARG A 351 21.53 8.60 1.36
C ARG A 351 22.29 8.29 0.07
N VAL A 352 22.23 7.02 -0.33
CA VAL A 352 22.81 6.51 -1.57
C VAL A 352 21.68 6.01 -2.44
N MET A 353 21.54 6.62 -3.62
CA MET A 353 20.60 6.15 -4.62
C MET A 353 21.35 5.27 -5.63
N VAL A 354 20.85 4.06 -5.86
CA VAL A 354 21.44 3.15 -6.84
C VAL A 354 21.15 3.72 -8.25
N PRO A 355 22.19 4.09 -9.02
CA PRO A 355 21.97 4.72 -10.32
C PRO A 355 21.15 3.85 -11.26
N ASN A 356 20.37 4.48 -12.14
CA ASN A 356 19.48 3.82 -13.10
C ASN A 356 18.36 2.95 -12.51
N THR A 357 18.12 2.98 -11.19
CA THR A 357 17.05 2.19 -10.56
C THR A 357 16.01 3.03 -9.83
N GLY A 358 16.39 4.23 -9.38
CA GLY A 358 15.56 5.07 -8.49
C GLY A 358 15.42 4.53 -7.06
N ILE A 359 16.24 3.54 -6.66
CA ILE A 359 16.17 2.92 -5.33
C ILE A 359 17.12 3.64 -4.38
N LEU A 360 16.57 4.22 -3.32
CA LEU A 360 17.35 4.70 -2.19
C LEU A 360 17.62 3.55 -1.21
N LEU A 361 18.87 3.37 -0.79
CA LEU A 361 19.28 2.26 0.10
C LEU A 361 19.05 2.59 1.58
N GLY A 362 18.59 1.60 2.35
CA GLY A 362 18.55 1.69 3.80
C GLY A 362 19.95 1.62 4.43
N THR A 363 20.04 1.92 5.72
CA THR A 363 21.26 1.80 6.52
C THR A 363 21.02 0.91 7.75
N PRO A 364 21.95 0.04 8.15
CA PRO A 364 21.77 -0.87 9.28
C PRO A 364 21.97 -0.12 10.61
N THR A 365 20.90 0.48 11.14
CA THR A 365 20.88 1.13 12.46
C THR A 365 20.03 0.33 13.45
N ALA A 366 20.18 0.60 14.74
CA ALA A 366 19.32 0.02 15.79
C ALA A 366 17.83 0.38 15.55
N ASP A 367 17.57 1.61 15.11
CA ASP A 367 16.23 2.13 14.80
C ASP A 367 15.54 1.32 13.70
N GLY A 368 16.29 0.69 12.80
CA GLY A 368 15.76 -0.21 11.77
C GLY A 368 15.04 -1.45 12.32
N THR A 369 15.27 -1.79 13.60
CA THR A 369 14.59 -2.91 14.30
C THR A 369 13.53 -2.45 15.30
N ALA A 370 13.46 -1.14 15.58
CA ALA A 370 12.54 -0.54 16.55
C ALA A 370 11.11 -0.38 16.01
N LEU A 371 10.60 -1.43 15.36
CA LEU A 371 9.32 -1.42 14.64
C LEU A 371 8.40 -2.49 15.21
N SER A 372 7.14 -2.12 15.44
CA SER A 372 6.09 -3.11 15.61
C SER A 372 4.75 -2.53 15.20
N PRO A 373 4.12 -3.04 14.13
CA PRO A 373 2.68 -2.95 13.99
C PRO A 373 2.01 -3.77 15.10
N LEU A 374 0.73 -3.51 15.33
CA LEU A 374 -0.10 -4.24 16.28
C LEU A 374 -1.45 -4.55 15.63
N VAL A 375 -1.86 -5.82 15.71
CA VAL A 375 -3.17 -6.28 15.25
C VAL A 375 -3.87 -7.03 16.38
N ILE A 376 -5.13 -6.72 16.67
CA ILE A 376 -5.95 -7.47 17.64
C ILE A 376 -6.99 -8.25 16.87
N GLY A 377 -6.78 -9.57 16.76
CA GLY A 377 -7.63 -10.47 15.98
C GLY A 377 -8.24 -11.57 16.84
N ASN A 378 -9.41 -12.06 16.45
CA ASN A 378 -10.12 -13.15 17.12
C ASN A 378 -9.84 -14.48 16.41
N PRO A 379 -9.15 -15.44 17.05
CA PRO A 379 -8.87 -16.74 16.45
C PRO A 379 -10.11 -17.65 16.34
N GLY A 380 -11.17 -17.39 17.12
CA GLY A 380 -12.41 -18.16 17.08
C GLY A 380 -13.26 -17.86 15.84
N ASN A 381 -13.44 -16.58 15.50
CA ASN A 381 -14.37 -16.16 14.43
C ASN A 381 -13.68 -15.41 13.25
N GLY A 382 -12.39 -15.08 13.36
CA GLY A 382 -11.63 -14.37 12.33
C GLY A 382 -11.83 -12.85 12.29
N GLU A 383 -12.51 -12.27 13.29
CA GLU A 383 -12.76 -10.84 13.41
C GLU A 383 -11.50 -10.05 13.81
N VAL A 384 -11.50 -8.74 13.54
CA VAL A 384 -10.45 -7.81 13.97
C VAL A 384 -11.08 -6.69 14.81
N LEU A 385 -10.42 -6.34 15.91
CA LEU A 385 -10.76 -5.19 16.74
C LEU A 385 -9.86 -3.99 16.47
N PHE A 386 -8.61 -4.23 16.09
CA PHE A 386 -7.63 -3.18 15.91
C PHE A 386 -6.55 -3.58 14.91
N ALA A 387 -6.12 -2.62 14.11
CA ALA A 387 -4.89 -2.68 13.33
C ALA A 387 -4.21 -1.31 13.40
N GLY A 388 -2.95 -1.27 13.82
CA GLY A 388 -2.19 -0.04 13.99
C GLY A 388 -0.73 -0.20 13.59
N ALA A 389 -0.13 0.86 13.06
CA ALA A 389 1.30 0.95 12.79
C ALA A 389 1.81 2.37 13.01
N GLY A 390 2.99 2.47 13.60
CA GLY A 390 3.63 3.75 13.93
C GLY A 390 4.75 4.15 12.97
N GLY A 391 4.98 5.47 12.87
CA GLY A 391 6.03 6.14 12.09
C GLY A 391 6.69 7.28 12.87
N GLY A 392 7.70 7.94 12.28
CA GLY A 392 8.30 9.15 12.85
C GLY A 392 9.43 8.92 13.85
N SER A 393 9.39 7.84 14.64
CA SER A 393 10.45 7.53 15.60
C SER A 393 10.46 6.06 16.06
N PRO A 394 11.59 5.57 16.64
CA PRO A 394 11.66 4.27 17.29
C PRO A 394 10.62 4.02 18.40
N ALA A 395 10.18 5.09 19.09
CA ALA A 395 9.17 5.00 20.14
C ALA A 395 7.74 4.78 19.58
N ALA A 396 7.54 4.84 18.26
CA ALA A 396 6.23 4.66 17.64
C ALA A 396 5.65 3.25 17.83
N ALA A 397 6.51 2.24 18.03
CA ALA A 397 6.08 0.90 18.41
C ALA A 397 5.32 0.91 19.75
N TYR A 398 5.84 1.62 20.75
CA TYR A 398 5.17 1.81 22.04
C TYR A 398 3.88 2.63 21.89
N ALA A 399 3.94 3.75 21.14
CA ALA A 399 2.78 4.59 20.86
C ALA A 399 1.61 3.79 20.24
N THR A 400 1.92 2.88 19.31
CA THR A 400 0.92 2.00 18.68
C THR A 400 0.15 1.17 19.72
N GLY A 401 0.86 0.64 20.73
CA GLY A 401 0.25 -0.05 21.87
C GLY A 401 -0.66 0.85 22.72
N VAL A 402 -0.22 2.08 22.99
CA VAL A 402 -1.02 3.07 23.74
C VAL A 402 -2.32 3.39 23.01
N ILE A 403 -2.29 3.58 21.70
CA ILE A 403 -3.48 3.83 20.88
C ILE A 403 -4.38 2.60 20.84
N ALA A 404 -3.82 1.39 20.70
CA ALA A 404 -4.59 0.15 20.77
C ALA A 404 -5.34 0.04 22.11
N ARG A 405 -4.68 0.33 23.23
CA ARG A 405 -5.32 0.31 24.56
C ARG A 405 -6.41 1.37 24.67
N GLY A 406 -6.14 2.60 24.27
CA GLY A 406 -7.13 3.68 24.31
C GLY A 406 -8.40 3.33 23.54
N THR A 407 -8.26 2.66 22.40
CA THR A 407 -9.38 2.35 21.51
C THR A 407 -10.12 1.07 21.89
N VAL A 408 -9.42 -0.01 22.24
CA VAL A 408 -10.03 -1.32 22.51
C VAL A 408 -10.37 -1.51 23.99
N ASP A 409 -9.44 -1.22 24.90
CA ASP A 409 -9.67 -1.38 26.35
C ASP A 409 -10.54 -0.23 26.89
N LYS A 410 -10.24 1.01 26.49
CA LYS A 410 -10.96 2.21 26.97
C LYS A 410 -12.08 2.71 26.04
N HIS A 411 -12.38 1.98 24.96
CA HIS A 411 -13.48 2.28 24.03
C HIS A 411 -13.48 3.71 23.46
N GLN A 412 -12.29 4.31 23.29
CA GLN A 412 -12.16 5.63 22.68
C GLN A 412 -12.22 5.52 21.15
N TYR A 413 -12.74 6.55 20.49
CA TYR A 413 -12.50 6.72 19.06
C TYR A 413 -11.01 6.88 18.79
N VAL A 414 -10.52 6.32 17.68
CA VAL A 414 -9.11 6.42 17.24
C VAL A 414 -8.65 7.87 17.23
N ALA A 415 -9.45 8.78 16.67
CA ALA A 415 -9.12 10.21 16.63
C ALA A 415 -8.95 10.83 18.03
N ALA A 416 -9.75 10.40 19.01
CA ALA A 416 -9.64 10.88 20.39
C ALA A 416 -8.38 10.32 21.07
N ALA A 417 -8.08 9.04 20.88
CA ALA A 417 -6.86 8.41 21.40
C ALA A 417 -5.60 9.06 20.81
N LEU A 418 -5.58 9.31 19.50
CA LEU A 418 -4.48 10.01 18.82
C LEU A 418 -4.30 11.44 19.34
N LYS A 419 -5.38 12.20 19.47
CA LYS A 419 -5.34 13.56 20.02
C LYS A 419 -4.84 13.58 21.46
N ALA A 420 -5.24 12.61 22.28
CA ALA A 420 -4.78 12.48 23.66
C ALA A 420 -3.28 12.13 23.75
N HIS A 421 -2.79 11.30 22.84
CA HIS A 421 -1.37 10.96 22.75
C HIS A 421 -0.52 12.11 22.21
N GLY A 422 -1.05 12.87 21.24
CA GLY A 422 -0.42 14.09 20.71
C GLY A 422 0.88 13.85 19.94
N GLY A 423 1.04 12.68 19.29
CA GLY A 423 2.23 12.33 18.50
C GLY A 423 3.52 12.13 19.30
N GLN A 424 3.45 11.99 20.63
CA GLN A 424 4.62 11.90 21.49
C GLN A 424 5.42 10.61 21.25
N GLY A 425 6.63 10.73 20.71
CA GLY A 425 7.45 9.57 20.38
C GLY A 425 7.03 8.86 19.09
N GLY A 426 6.15 9.44 18.28
CA GLY A 426 5.82 8.90 16.96
C GLY A 426 4.39 9.17 16.55
N TYR A 427 4.16 9.14 15.24
CA TYR A 427 2.83 9.18 14.66
C TYR A 427 2.25 7.77 14.61
N VAL A 428 0.94 7.61 14.82
CA VAL A 428 0.26 6.31 14.68
C VAL A 428 -0.87 6.41 13.67
N ASN A 429 -0.93 5.43 12.77
CA ASN A 429 -2.06 5.20 11.89
C ASN A 429 -2.81 3.97 12.38
N ALA A 430 -4.11 4.09 12.62
CA ALA A 430 -4.89 3.02 13.22
C ALA A 430 -6.31 2.93 12.67
N ILE A 431 -6.84 1.72 12.72
CA ILE A 431 -8.24 1.38 12.48
C ILE A 431 -8.70 0.52 13.66
N ALA A 432 -9.80 0.89 14.29
CA ALA A 432 -10.39 0.16 15.40
C ALA A 432 -11.87 -0.12 15.15
N CYS A 433 -12.31 -1.31 15.53
CA CYS A 433 -13.70 -1.76 15.54
C CYS A 433 -13.97 -2.37 16.93
N PRO A 434 -14.24 -1.55 17.98
CA PRO A 434 -14.33 -2.05 19.36
C PRO A 434 -15.41 -3.12 19.56
N ASP A 435 -16.55 -3.01 18.87
CA ASP A 435 -17.61 -4.03 18.91
C ASP A 435 -17.42 -5.13 17.86
N GLY A 436 -16.24 -5.19 17.24
CA GLY A 436 -15.93 -6.08 16.14
C GLY A 436 -16.46 -5.63 14.78
N ILE A 437 -15.72 -5.89 13.71
CA ILE A 437 -16.11 -5.47 12.36
C ILE A 437 -17.39 -6.15 11.85
N ARG A 438 -17.74 -7.33 12.37
CA ARG A 438 -18.92 -8.11 11.94
C ARG A 438 -20.20 -7.68 12.64
N SER A 439 -20.14 -6.79 13.63
CA SER A 439 -21.32 -6.15 14.25
C SER A 439 -21.96 -5.05 13.38
N GLY A 440 -21.66 -5.02 12.08
CA GLY A 440 -22.21 -4.06 11.12
C GLY A 440 -21.43 -2.76 11.04
N GLY A 441 -20.16 -2.75 11.45
CA GLY A 441 -19.21 -1.67 11.17
C GLY A 441 -19.49 -0.32 11.85
N ALA A 442 -20.57 -0.16 12.61
CA ALA A 442 -20.98 1.11 13.19
C ALA A 442 -19.98 1.65 14.23
N SER A 443 -19.30 0.76 14.95
CA SER A 443 -18.24 1.11 15.89
C SER A 443 -16.87 1.31 15.23
N CYS A 444 -16.74 0.91 13.95
CA CYS A 444 -15.48 0.98 13.26
C CYS A 444 -15.12 2.42 12.88
N ASN A 445 -13.89 2.81 13.19
CA ASN A 445 -13.36 4.12 12.88
C ASN A 445 -11.85 4.03 12.64
N GLY A 446 -11.32 4.94 11.83
CA GLY A 446 -9.89 5.01 11.50
C GLY A 446 -9.37 6.42 11.66
N GLY A 447 -8.05 6.54 11.86
CA GLY A 447 -7.38 7.82 12.03
C GLY A 447 -5.90 7.73 11.70
N ALA A 448 -5.37 8.85 11.22
CA ALA A 448 -3.95 9.13 11.12
C ALA A 448 -3.62 10.23 12.13
N ASP A 449 -2.46 10.15 12.78
CA ASP A 449 -2.07 11.11 13.81
C ASP A 449 -2.05 12.55 13.27
N PRO A 450 -2.77 13.50 13.91
CA PRO A 450 -2.79 14.90 13.47
C PRO A 450 -1.43 15.60 13.49
N ALA A 451 -0.48 15.13 14.28
CA ALA A 451 0.88 15.67 14.30
C ALA A 451 1.65 15.30 13.00
N GLY A 452 1.29 14.18 12.38
CA GLY A 452 1.88 13.70 11.14
C GLY A 452 1.33 14.42 9.89
N ALA A 453 1.46 13.75 8.75
CA ALA A 453 0.91 14.19 7.47
C ALA A 453 0.11 13.06 6.77
N GLY A 454 -0.26 12.04 7.54
CA GLY A 454 -0.97 10.86 7.08
C GLY A 454 -2.43 11.09 6.76
N LEU A 455 -3.10 10.02 6.31
CA LEU A 455 -4.49 10.03 5.91
C LEU A 455 -5.17 8.70 6.24
N ALA A 456 -6.41 8.77 6.73
CA ALA A 456 -7.27 7.61 6.94
C ALA A 456 -8.49 7.62 6.00
N LEU A 457 -8.54 6.60 5.13
CA LEU A 457 -9.54 6.24 4.12
C LEU A 457 -10.66 5.31 4.61
N ASN A 458 -11.94 5.68 4.57
CA ASN A 458 -13.01 4.67 4.47
C ASN A 458 -13.08 4.13 3.02
N ALA A 459 -13.16 2.80 2.90
CA ALA A 459 -13.21 2.03 1.66
C ALA A 459 -14.45 1.12 1.56
N SER A 460 -15.44 1.28 2.44
CA SER A 460 -16.71 0.55 2.41
C SER A 460 -17.32 0.56 1.00
N PRO A 461 -17.67 -0.63 0.45
CA PRO A 461 -18.40 -0.70 -0.80
C PRO A 461 -19.76 -0.02 -0.62
N ARG A 462 -20.14 0.80 -1.61
CA ARG A 462 -21.42 1.51 -1.62
C ARG A 462 -22.59 0.57 -1.85
#